data_AF-A0A9P8L2V6-F1
#
_entry.id   AF-A0A9P8L2V6-F1
#
_cell.length_a   1.000
_cell.length_b   1.000
_cell.length_c   1.000
_cell.angle_alpha   90.00
_cell.angle_beta   90.00
_cell.angle_gamma   90.00
#
_symmetry.space_group_name_H-M   'P 1'
#
loop_
_entity.id
_entity.type
_entity.pdbx_description
1 polymer ?
#
loop_
_entity_poly.entity_id
_entity_poly.type
_entity_poly.pdbx_seq_one_letter_code
_entity_poly.pdbx_strand_id
1 'polypeptide(L)'
;MPFFWDRIWVSPKPLFRYLIQFEKDLAFRKGSAHQGPAEPGNASSHIRQLEVLVEFLKGHYVSTIESRQALLEHGEIRFDLLWTLFPPNTIVYTESYEFNLPRCLKFNWSEEEKVRGGRVFVLDCCYLGYDGESLGDASILLVIEEF
;
A
#
# COMPACT_ATOMS: atom_id res chain seq x y z
N MET A 1 12.98 7.73 33.34
CA MET A 1 13.82 7.68 32.12
C MET A 1 12.88 7.93 30.94
N PRO A 2 13.02 9.04 30.19
CA PRO A 2 12.02 9.44 29.21
C PRO A 2 12.29 8.76 27.87
N PHE A 3 11.38 7.88 27.44
CA PHE A 3 11.44 7.31 26.09
C PHE A 3 10.69 8.23 25.13
N PHE A 4 11.52 8.95 24.38
CA PHE A 4 11.35 9.47 23.03
C PHE A 4 9.96 9.29 22.40
N TRP A 5 9.32 10.42 22.12
CA TRP A 5 8.26 10.52 21.12
C TRP A 5 8.83 10.06 19.78
N ASP A 6 8.47 8.86 19.32
CA ASP A 6 8.56 8.54 17.90
C ASP A 6 7.54 9.43 17.19
N ARG A 7 8.03 10.57 16.68
CA ARG A 7 7.36 11.24 15.56
C ARG A 7 7.21 10.19 14.48
N ILE A 8 5.98 9.79 14.19
CA ILE A 8 5.67 8.96 13.02
C ILE A 8 6.10 9.77 11.80
N TRP A 9 7.35 9.60 11.39
CA TRP A 9 7.84 10.11 10.12
C TRP A 9 7.20 9.21 9.08
N VAL A 10 6.00 9.60 8.62
CA VAL A 10 5.45 9.06 7.39
C VAL A 10 6.40 9.51 6.30
N SER A 11 7.36 8.64 5.97
CA SER A 11 8.20 8.83 4.81
C SER A 11 7.29 9.15 3.61
N PRO A 12 7.62 10.11 2.75
CA PRO A 12 6.83 10.38 1.55
C PRO A 12 6.72 9.15 0.62
N LYS A 13 7.63 8.17 0.76
CA LYS A 13 7.69 6.94 -0.02
C LYS A 13 6.50 5.98 0.22
N PRO A 14 5.97 5.83 1.45
CA PRO A 14 4.69 5.15 1.67
C PRO A 14 3.51 5.87 1.03
N LEU A 15 3.43 7.21 1.09
CA LEU A 15 2.33 8.00 0.50
C LEU A 15 2.19 7.77 -1.00
N PHE A 16 3.31 7.65 -1.71
CA PHE A 16 3.35 7.27 -3.13
C PHE A 16 2.61 5.96 -3.45
N ARG A 17 2.70 4.94 -2.57
CA ARG A 17 2.08 3.63 -2.81
C ARG A 17 0.55 3.66 -2.72
N TYR A 18 -0.01 4.67 -2.06
CA TYR A 18 -1.46 4.84 -1.90
C TYR A 18 -2.08 5.73 -2.98
N LEU A 19 -1.30 6.21 -3.96
CA LEU A 19 -1.80 7.14 -4.99
C LEU A 19 -3.06 6.60 -5.69
N ILE A 20 -3.05 5.32 -6.08
CA ILE A 20 -4.21 4.67 -6.72
C ILE A 20 -5.43 4.70 -5.81
N GLN A 21 -5.25 4.47 -4.51
CA GLN A 21 -6.37 4.52 -3.56
C GLN A 21 -6.86 5.96 -3.35
N PHE A 22 -5.95 6.93 -3.27
CA PHE A 22 -6.32 8.35 -3.17
C PHE A 22 -7.09 8.83 -4.40
N GLU A 23 -6.73 8.36 -5.60
CA GLU A 23 -7.48 8.64 -6.83
C GLU A 23 -8.88 8.03 -6.81
N LYS A 24 -9.00 6.75 -6.41
CA LYS A 24 -10.30 6.07 -6.26
C LYS A 24 -11.20 6.80 -5.25
N ASP A 25 -10.65 7.14 -4.09
CA ASP A 25 -11.36 7.86 -3.03
C ASP A 25 -11.78 9.26 -3.48
N LEU A 26 -10.91 9.97 -4.21
CA LEU A 26 -11.20 11.29 -4.77
C LEU A 26 -12.32 11.21 -5.81
N ALA A 27 -12.27 10.23 -6.72
CA ALA A 27 -13.31 10.00 -7.71
C ALA A 27 -14.66 9.66 -7.05
N PHE A 28 -14.65 8.79 -6.03
CA PHE A 28 -15.84 8.44 -5.25
C PHE A 28 -16.44 9.68 -4.57
N ARG A 29 -15.63 10.47 -3.86
CA ARG A 29 -16.09 11.66 -3.13
C ARG A 29 -16.61 12.76 -4.07
N LYS A 30 -16.00 12.96 -5.24
CA LYS A 30 -16.52 13.87 -6.27
C LYS A 30 -17.86 13.41 -6.84
N GLY A 31 -18.03 12.10 -7.03
CA GLY A 31 -19.30 11.50 -7.47
C GLY A 31 -20.43 11.69 -6.44
N SER A 32 -20.15 11.49 -5.16
CA SER A 32 -21.14 11.64 -4.07
C SER A 32 -21.47 13.09 -3.74
N ALA A 33 -20.56 14.04 -3.97
CA ALA A 33 -20.79 15.48 -3.75
C ALA A 33 -21.89 16.08 -4.65
N HIS A 34 -22.30 15.38 -5.72
CA HIS A 34 -23.36 15.81 -6.63
C HIS A 34 -24.79 15.35 -6.22
N GLN A 35 -24.95 14.54 -5.17
CA GLN A 35 -26.24 13.89 -4.84
C GLN A 35 -26.84 14.22 -3.45
N GLY A 36 -26.25 15.12 -2.64
CA GLY A 36 -26.74 15.42 -1.28
C GLY A 36 -26.91 16.92 -0.97
N PRO A 37 -27.77 17.30 -0.01
CA PRO A 37 -27.91 18.69 0.43
C PRO A 37 -26.58 19.18 1.03
N ALA A 38 -26.12 20.35 0.56
CA ALA A 38 -24.82 20.90 0.89
C ALA A 38 -24.74 21.39 2.34
N GLU A 39 -24.09 20.63 3.21
CA GLU A 39 -23.47 21.12 4.46
C GLU A 39 -22.14 21.82 4.08
N PRO A 40 -22.06 23.17 4.09
CA PRO A 40 -21.06 23.89 3.30
C PRO A 40 -19.68 24.06 3.94
N GLY A 41 -19.42 23.50 5.14
CA GLY A 41 -18.21 23.82 5.90
C GLY A 41 -17.04 22.85 5.72
N ASN A 42 -17.30 21.54 5.79
CA ASN A 42 -16.23 20.57 6.07
C ASN A 42 -15.92 19.63 4.89
N ALA A 43 -16.92 19.02 4.26
CA ALA A 43 -16.72 18.03 3.19
C ALA A 43 -15.98 18.59 1.95
N SER A 44 -16.26 19.84 1.58
CA SER A 44 -15.56 20.54 0.49
C SER A 44 -14.07 20.74 0.79
N SER A 45 -13.72 20.98 2.06
CA SER A 45 -12.32 21.21 2.48
C SER A 45 -11.48 19.92 2.40
N HIS A 46 -12.04 18.78 2.81
CA HIS A 46 -11.37 17.49 2.76
C HIS A 46 -11.15 17.00 1.33
N ILE A 47 -12.10 17.25 0.41
CA ILE A 47 -11.93 16.92 -1.02
C ILE A 47 -10.78 17.74 -1.61
N ARG A 48 -10.75 19.05 -1.33
CA ARG A 48 -9.71 19.95 -1.82
C ARG A 48 -8.32 19.60 -1.27
N GLN A 49 -8.24 19.18 -0.01
CA GLN A 49 -6.98 18.68 0.57
C GLN A 49 -6.50 17.39 -0.13
N LEU A 50 -7.42 16.46 -0.42
CA LEU A 50 -7.08 15.23 -1.14
C LEU A 50 -6.65 15.51 -2.58
N GLU A 51 -7.27 16.46 -3.27
CA GLU A 51 -6.86 16.93 -4.60
C GLU A 51 -5.43 17.45 -4.60
N VAL A 52 -5.11 18.37 -3.69
CA VAL A 52 -3.75 18.95 -3.57
C VAL A 52 -2.72 17.86 -3.27
N LEU A 53 -3.06 16.89 -2.42
CA LEU A 53 -2.19 15.75 -2.12
C LEU A 53 -1.94 14.89 -3.36
N VAL A 54 -2.99 14.55 -4.12
CA VAL A 54 -2.89 13.75 -5.35
C VAL A 54 -2.06 14.49 -6.41
N GLU A 55 -2.29 15.79 -6.61
CA GLU A 55 -1.51 16.60 -7.54
C GLU A 55 -0.03 16.68 -7.14
N PHE A 56 0.26 16.89 -5.85
CA PHE A 56 1.62 16.89 -5.35
C PHE A 56 2.31 15.54 -5.59
N LEU A 57 1.64 14.43 -5.29
CA LEU A 57 2.18 13.09 -5.48
C LEU A 57 2.44 12.80 -6.97
N LYS A 58 1.55 13.20 -7.86
CA LYS A 58 1.75 13.07 -9.31
C LYS A 58 2.92 13.92 -9.78
N GLY A 59 2.91 15.22 -9.49
CA GLY A 59 3.95 16.13 -9.96
C GLY A 59 5.35 15.78 -9.46
N HIS A 60 5.46 15.36 -8.20
CA HIS A 60 6.76 15.14 -7.56
C HIS A 60 7.31 13.72 -7.79
N TYR A 61 6.46 12.75 -8.16
CA TYR A 61 6.88 11.35 -8.31
C TYR A 61 6.57 10.72 -9.67
N VAL A 62 6.13 11.50 -10.67
CA VAL A 62 5.85 10.99 -12.03
C VAL A 62 7.02 10.19 -12.60
N SER A 63 8.26 10.69 -12.44
CA SER A 63 9.47 10.02 -12.93
C SER A 63 9.71 8.67 -12.24
N THR A 64 9.31 8.54 -10.98
CA THR A 64 9.42 7.29 -10.22
C THR A 64 8.34 6.28 -10.64
N ILE A 65 7.13 6.76 -10.99
CA ILE A 65 6.04 5.93 -11.54
C ILE A 65 6.47 5.35 -12.88
N GLU A 66 6.83 6.24 -13.80
CA GLU A 66 7.22 5.88 -15.16
C GLU A 66 8.43 4.93 -15.15
N SER A 67 9.43 5.20 -14.31
CA SER A 67 10.57 4.30 -14.16
C SER A 67 10.17 2.92 -13.66
N ARG A 68 9.27 2.80 -12.68
CA ARG A 68 8.79 1.47 -12.21
C ARG A 68 7.95 0.75 -13.24
N GLN A 69 7.11 1.47 -13.99
CA GLN A 69 6.29 0.89 -15.05
C GLN A 69 7.14 0.38 -16.21
N ALA A 70 8.15 1.15 -16.61
CA ALA A 70 9.12 0.72 -17.61
C ALA A 70 9.85 -0.56 -17.17
N LEU A 71 10.27 -0.67 -15.91
CA LEU A 71 10.92 -1.90 -15.42
C LEU A 71 10.01 -3.14 -15.49
N LEU A 72 8.70 -2.97 -15.36
CA LEU A 72 7.72 -4.05 -15.56
C LEU A 72 7.56 -4.38 -17.06
N GLU A 73 7.35 -3.37 -17.90
CA GLU A 73 7.13 -3.53 -19.35
C GLU A 73 8.34 -4.10 -20.08
N HIS A 74 9.55 -3.73 -19.66
CA HIS A 74 10.81 -4.22 -20.21
C HIS A 74 11.21 -5.61 -19.67
N GLY A 75 10.44 -6.19 -18.74
CA GLY A 75 10.74 -7.51 -18.17
C GLY A 75 11.97 -7.52 -17.26
N GLU A 76 12.37 -6.38 -16.72
CA GLU A 76 13.51 -6.25 -15.80
C GLU A 76 13.13 -6.75 -14.39
N ILE A 77 11.84 -6.70 -14.04
CA ILE A 77 11.30 -7.36 -12.85
C ILE A 77 10.82 -8.76 -13.25
N ARG A 78 11.67 -9.75 -12.99
CA ARG A 78 11.38 -11.18 -13.19
C ARG A 78 11.06 -11.85 -11.87
N PHE A 79 10.30 -12.95 -11.92
CA PHE A 79 10.02 -13.78 -10.75
C PHE A 79 11.29 -14.17 -9.98
N ASP A 80 12.36 -14.54 -10.69
CA ASP A 80 13.66 -14.90 -10.11
C ASP A 80 14.36 -13.75 -9.34
N LEU A 81 13.88 -12.52 -9.49
CA LEU A 81 14.43 -11.33 -8.85
C LEU A 81 13.55 -10.83 -7.71
N LEU A 82 12.44 -11.49 -7.38
CA LEU A 82 11.54 -11.06 -6.30
C LEU A 82 12.27 -10.91 -4.96
N TRP A 83 13.22 -11.79 -4.66
CA TRP A 83 14.05 -11.70 -3.45
C TRP A 83 14.81 -10.36 -3.32
N THR A 84 15.13 -9.69 -4.43
CA THR A 84 15.79 -8.37 -4.43
C THR A 84 14.84 -7.23 -4.06
N LEU A 85 13.54 -7.43 -4.27
CA LEU A 85 12.50 -6.41 -4.05
C LEU A 85 11.99 -6.37 -2.61
N PHE A 86 12.22 -7.44 -1.84
CA PHE A 86 11.79 -7.57 -0.45
C PHE A 86 12.99 -7.68 0.51
N PRO A 87 13.71 -6.58 0.77
CA PRO A 87 14.70 -6.59 1.84
C PRO A 87 14.00 -6.75 3.21
N PRO A 88 14.63 -7.41 4.19
CA PRO A 88 14.07 -7.58 5.54
C PRO A 88 13.63 -6.26 6.17
N ASN A 89 12.56 -6.29 6.99
CA ASN A 89 11.96 -5.11 7.64
C ASN A 89 11.34 -4.07 6.69
N THR A 90 11.05 -4.45 5.45
CA THR A 90 10.32 -3.58 4.52
C THR A 90 8.82 -3.65 4.78
N ILE A 91 8.10 -2.56 4.50
CA ILE A 91 6.64 -2.53 4.57
C ILE A 91 6.07 -3.03 3.24
N VAL A 92 5.26 -4.08 3.30
CA VAL A 92 4.49 -4.65 2.19
C VAL A 92 3.07 -4.16 2.28
N TYR A 93 2.52 -3.71 1.16
CA TYR A 93 1.11 -3.33 1.06
C TYR A 93 0.34 -4.46 0.42
N THR A 94 -0.82 -4.77 0.99
CA THR A 94 -1.79 -5.69 0.40
C THR A 94 -3.20 -5.25 0.76
N GLU A 95 -4.19 -5.78 0.06
CA GLU A 95 -5.60 -5.64 0.43
C GLU A 95 -5.98 -6.85 1.30
N SER A 96 -6.74 -6.63 2.37
CA SER A 96 -7.26 -7.72 3.21
C SER A 96 -8.21 -8.58 2.36
N TYR A 97 -8.10 -9.90 2.47
CA TYR A 97 -9.00 -10.80 1.76
C TYR A 97 -10.48 -10.60 2.17
N GLU A 98 -10.73 -10.30 3.44
CA GLU A 98 -12.08 -10.28 4.01
C GLU A 98 -12.89 -9.04 3.59
N PHE A 99 -12.24 -7.87 3.51
CA PHE A 99 -12.93 -6.60 3.31
C PHE A 99 -12.35 -5.75 2.18
N ASN A 100 -11.36 -6.27 1.43
CA ASN A 100 -10.57 -5.52 0.44
C ASN A 100 -10.04 -4.18 0.98
N LEU A 101 -9.79 -4.13 2.30
CA LEU A 101 -9.30 -2.93 2.95
C LEU A 101 -7.78 -2.85 2.81
N PRO A 102 -7.25 -1.65 2.53
CA PRO A 102 -5.81 -1.42 2.47
C PRO A 102 -5.15 -1.77 3.80
N ARG A 103 -4.09 -2.59 3.77
CA ARG A 103 -3.27 -2.91 4.96
C ARG A 103 -1.78 -2.90 4.67
N CYS A 104 -1.03 -2.41 5.65
CA CYS A 104 0.42 -2.51 5.68
C CYS A 104 0.83 -3.70 6.53
N LEU A 105 1.79 -4.46 6.01
CA LEU A 105 2.45 -5.55 6.71
C LEU A 105 3.93 -5.23 6.82
N LYS A 106 4.56 -5.69 7.89
CA LYS A 106 6.01 -5.72 8.03
C LYS A 106 6.51 -7.07 7.52
N PHE A 107 7.35 -7.03 6.51
CA PHE A 107 7.99 -8.22 5.93
C PHE A 107 9.06 -8.77 6.88
N ASN A 108 8.98 -10.07 7.11
CA ASN A 108 9.93 -10.81 7.95
C ASN A 108 10.94 -11.56 7.08
N TRP A 109 10.47 -12.52 6.27
CA TRP A 109 11.30 -13.36 5.41
C TRP A 109 10.49 -13.85 4.20
N SER A 110 11.19 -14.41 3.21
CA SER A 110 10.59 -15.01 2.03
C SER A 110 11.27 -16.31 1.64
N GLU A 111 10.51 -17.19 0.99
CA GLU A 111 11.01 -18.45 0.44
C GLU A 111 10.40 -18.70 -0.94
N GLU A 112 11.19 -19.29 -1.83
CA GLU A 112 10.72 -19.77 -3.13
C GLU A 112 10.41 -21.26 -3.02
N GLU A 113 9.17 -21.64 -3.30
CA GLU A 113 8.70 -23.02 -3.23
C GLU A 113 8.29 -23.54 -4.62
N LYS A 114 8.52 -24.83 -4.86
CA LYS A 114 8.02 -25.53 -6.05
C LYS A 114 6.74 -26.27 -5.69
N VAL A 115 5.63 -25.85 -6.30
CA VAL A 115 4.31 -26.49 -6.17
C VAL A 115 3.94 -27.21 -7.47
N ARG A 116 2.92 -28.09 -7.41
CA ARG A 116 2.49 -28.88 -8.58
C ARG A 116 2.07 -28.02 -9.79
N GLY A 117 1.78 -26.73 -9.58
CA GLY A 117 1.37 -25.77 -10.61
C GLY A 117 2.45 -24.77 -11.06
N GLY A 118 3.68 -24.82 -10.54
CA GLY A 118 4.74 -23.86 -10.89
C GLY A 118 5.63 -23.49 -9.70
N ARG A 119 6.37 -22.38 -9.82
CA ARG A 119 7.09 -21.77 -8.69
C ARG A 119 6.20 -20.73 -8.01
N VAL A 120 6.31 -20.64 -6.69
CA VAL A 120 5.65 -19.60 -5.89
C VAL A 120 6.66 -18.95 -4.97
N PHE A 121 6.49 -17.65 -4.76
CA PHE A 121 7.30 -16.87 -3.85
C PHE A 121 6.44 -16.50 -2.65
N VAL A 122 6.76 -17.10 -1.50
CA VAL A 122 6.02 -16.96 -0.25
C VAL A 122 6.67 -15.85 0.57
N LEU A 123 5.86 -14.92 1.07
CA LEU A 123 6.29 -13.85 1.97
C LEU A 123 5.64 -14.03 3.34
N ASP A 124 6.45 -14.17 4.37
CA ASP A 124 6.00 -14.09 5.75
C ASP A 124 6.01 -12.64 6.21
N CYS A 125 4.84 -12.19 6.69
CA CYS A 125 4.65 -10.83 7.13
C CYS A 125 3.89 -10.78 8.44
N CYS A 126 4.19 -9.79 9.27
CA CYS A 126 3.43 -9.48 10.49
C CYS A 126 2.73 -8.13 10.38
N TYR A 127 1.64 -7.95 11.12
CA TYR A 127 0.86 -6.73 11.13
C TYR A 127 0.12 -6.61 12.45
N LEU A 128 -0.27 -5.38 12.80
CA LEU A 128 -1.11 -5.14 13.96
C LEU A 128 -2.58 -5.37 13.56
N GLY A 129 -3.25 -6.30 14.24
CA GLY A 129 -4.64 -6.67 13.98
C GLY A 129 -5.52 -6.50 15.22
N TYR A 130 -6.83 -6.40 14.99
CA TYR A 130 -7.85 -6.36 16.04
C TYR A 130 -8.86 -7.46 15.76
N ASP A 131 -9.09 -8.35 16.72
CA ASP A 131 -9.97 -9.52 16.59
C ASP A 131 -11.43 -9.26 17.01
N GLY A 132 -11.74 -8.05 17.47
CA GLY A 132 -13.03 -7.70 18.05
C GLY A 132 -12.97 -7.44 19.55
N GLU A 133 -11.94 -7.92 20.24
CA GLU A 133 -11.76 -7.79 21.70
C GLU A 133 -10.40 -7.20 22.08
N SER A 134 -9.34 -7.55 21.35
CA SER A 134 -7.96 -7.16 21.67
C SER A 134 -7.17 -6.77 20.43
N LEU A 135 -6.27 -5.79 20.62
CA LEU A 135 -5.31 -5.35 19.62
C LEU A 135 -3.99 -6.10 19.84
N GLY A 136 -3.46 -6.75 18.81
CA GLY A 136 -2.24 -7.55 18.93
C GLY A 136 -1.53 -7.80 17.61
N ASP A 137 -0.35 -8.41 17.71
CA ASP A 137 0.44 -8.81 16.55
C ASP A 137 -0.16 -10.05 15.90
N ALA A 138 -0.36 -10.00 14.59
CA ALA A 138 -0.82 -11.09 13.75
C ALA A 138 0.19 -11.34 12.63
N SER A 139 0.23 -12.58 12.12
CA SER A 139 1.10 -12.97 11.01
C SER A 139 0.28 -13.50 9.85
N ILE A 140 0.78 -13.32 8.64
CA ILE A 140 0.15 -13.73 7.40
C ILE A 140 1.20 -14.16 6.39
N LEU A 141 0.90 -15.21 5.62
CA LEU A 141 1.66 -15.62 4.46
C LEU A 141 0.99 -15.06 3.20
N LEU A 142 1.75 -14.31 2.41
CA LEU A 142 1.34 -13.89 1.06
C LEU A 142 2.04 -14.77 0.03
N VAL A 143 1.36 -15.04 -1.08
CA VAL A 143 1.90 -15.88 -2.16
C VAL A 143 1.86 -15.09 -3.46
N ILE A 144 3.00 -15.06 -4.15
CA ILE A 144 3.12 -14.56 -5.52
C ILE A 144 3.36 -15.75 -6.42
N GLU A 145 2.48 -15.98 -7.39
CA GLU A 145 2.65 -17.01 -8.41
C GLU A 145 3.64 -16.54 -9.49
N GLU A 146 4.34 -17.48 -10.12
CA GLU A 146 5.22 -17.20 -11.27
C GLU A 146 4.43 -16.57 -12.43
N PHE A 147 4.98 -15.50 -13.01
CA PHE A 147 4.39 -14.69 -14.08
C PHE A 147 5.36 -14.50 -15.24
#